data_AF-A0A7U4E3Y2-F1
#
_entry.id   AF-A0A7U4E3Y2-F1
#
_cell.length_a   1.000
_cell.length_b   1.000
_cell.length_c   1.000
_cell.angle_alpha   90.00
_cell.angle_beta   90.00
_cell.angle_gamma   90.00
#
_symmetry.space_group_name_H-M   'P 1'
#
loop_
_entity.id
_entity.type
_entity.pdbx_description
1 polymer ?
#
loop_
_entity_poly.entity_id
_entity_poly.type
_entity_poly.pdbx_seq_one_letter_code
_entity_poly.pdbx_strand_id
1 'polypeptide(L)'
;MEIEYYERDGINFLTANAVAYLMEQKLIVEAPKGGLILGPSHNEGGVNVFRWENDEFPIVAEFEGWEYLANPFFTAQYSQQLEAINSEFDGTAPFTEYEIPSNIQLLDLRPNQQGLRKWLILGKAAQWIINRHSTQKHLDWLHKTNQEIWGSMVGS
;
A
#
# COMPACT_ATOMS: atom_id res chain seq x y z
N MET A 1 -11.75 2.03 -20.17
CA MET A 1 -12.12 3.38 -19.70
C MET A 1 -10.86 3.95 -19.06
N GLU A 2 -10.49 5.17 -19.44
CA GLU A 2 -9.37 5.87 -18.81
C GLU A 2 -9.85 6.42 -17.47
N ILE A 3 -9.04 6.28 -16.41
CA ILE A 3 -9.39 6.81 -15.09
C ILE A 3 -9.18 8.32 -15.14
N GLU A 4 -10.25 9.09 -14.92
CA GLU A 4 -10.19 10.54 -14.98
C GLU A 4 -9.61 11.14 -13.69
N TYR A 5 -8.67 12.07 -13.84
CA TYR A 5 -8.11 12.87 -12.76
C TYR A 5 -7.86 14.30 -13.23
N TYR A 6 -7.67 15.22 -12.27
CA TYR A 6 -7.30 16.62 -12.51
C TYR A 6 -6.10 16.99 -11.63
N GLU A 7 -5.33 17.98 -12.06
CA GLU A 7 -4.21 18.52 -11.28
C GLU A 7 -4.61 19.82 -10.57
N ARG A 8 -4.20 19.97 -9.31
CA ARG A 8 -4.25 21.25 -8.59
C ARG A 8 -3.03 21.36 -7.68
N ASP A 9 -2.31 22.48 -7.77
CA ASP A 9 -1.10 22.76 -6.98
C ASP A 9 -0.04 21.65 -7.05
N GLY A 10 0.11 21.00 -8.22
CA GLY A 10 1.06 19.92 -8.43
C GLY A 10 0.65 18.56 -7.87
N ILE A 11 -0.59 18.43 -7.38
CA ILE A 11 -1.17 17.18 -6.88
C ILE A 11 -2.25 16.70 -7.85
N ASN A 12 -2.24 15.43 -8.20
CA ASN A 12 -3.30 14.80 -9.00
C ASN A 12 -4.44 14.35 -8.09
N PHE A 13 -5.68 14.54 -8.53
CA PHE A 13 -6.90 14.17 -7.80
C PHE A 13 -7.79 13.34 -8.70
N LEU A 14 -8.29 12.21 -8.19
CA LEU A 14 -9.34 11.46 -8.88
C LEU A 14 -10.64 12.28 -8.90
N THR A 15 -11.38 12.20 -10.00
CA THR A 15 -12.74 12.76 -10.03
C THR A 15 -13.70 11.89 -9.23
N ALA A 16 -14.81 12.46 -8.76
CA ALA A 16 -15.86 11.67 -8.09
C ALA A 16 -16.41 10.55 -9.01
N ASN A 17 -16.50 10.79 -10.32
CA ASN A 17 -16.89 9.77 -11.30
C ASN A 17 -15.88 8.63 -11.39
N ALA A 18 -14.57 8.95 -11.39
CA ALA A 18 -13.51 7.96 -11.38
C ALA A 18 -13.58 7.08 -10.13
N VAL A 19 -13.76 7.68 -8.94
CA VAL A 19 -13.92 6.92 -7.69
C VAL A 19 -15.18 6.04 -7.73
N ALA A 20 -16.31 6.58 -8.18
CA ALA A 20 -17.55 5.81 -8.32
C ALA A 20 -17.37 4.60 -9.25
N TYR A 21 -16.69 4.78 -10.38
CA TYR A 21 -16.33 3.68 -11.29
C TYR A 21 -15.45 2.63 -10.60
N LEU A 22 -14.39 3.06 -9.91
CA LEU A 22 -13.50 2.14 -9.17
C LEU A 22 -14.26 1.35 -8.10
N MET A 23 -15.20 1.99 -7.39
CA MET A 23 -16.08 1.32 -6.42
C MET A 23 -17.01 0.30 -7.08
N GLU A 24 -17.69 0.69 -8.16
CA GLU A 24 -18.61 -0.18 -8.91
C GLU A 24 -17.90 -1.43 -9.44
N GLN A 25 -16.68 -1.25 -9.96
CA GLN A 25 -15.85 -2.34 -10.48
C GLN A 25 -15.11 -3.13 -9.37
N LYS A 26 -15.29 -2.77 -8.10
CA LYS A 26 -14.59 -3.38 -6.95
C LYS A 26 -13.07 -3.36 -7.10
N LEU A 27 -12.54 -2.23 -7.58
CA LEU A 27 -11.12 -2.01 -7.84
C LEU A 27 -10.41 -1.29 -6.69
N ILE A 28 -11.12 -0.86 -5.65
CA ILE A 28 -10.51 -0.25 -4.47
C ILE A 28 -10.22 -1.32 -3.42
N VAL A 29 -8.98 -1.35 -2.96
CA VAL A 29 -8.55 -2.15 -1.81
C VAL A 29 -8.33 -1.21 -0.63
N GLU A 30 -8.98 -1.52 0.49
CA GLU A 30 -8.72 -0.88 1.78
C GLU A 30 -7.74 -1.73 2.58
N ALA A 31 -6.75 -1.09 3.21
CA ALA A 31 -5.71 -1.81 3.95
C ALA A 31 -5.41 -1.21 5.33
N PRO A 32 -6.42 -1.03 6.21
CA PRO A 32 -6.21 -0.43 7.53
C PRO A 32 -5.27 -1.27 8.41
N LYS A 33 -5.28 -2.60 8.23
CA LYS A 33 -4.41 -3.55 8.93
C LYS A 33 -3.00 -3.64 8.34
N GLY A 34 -2.73 -3.00 7.20
CA GLY A 34 -1.51 -3.23 6.44
C GLY A 34 -1.41 -4.65 5.89
N GLY A 35 -0.23 -5.00 5.36
CA GLY A 35 0.06 -6.30 4.77
C GLY A 35 1.09 -6.23 3.64
N LEU A 36 1.50 -7.40 3.16
CA LEU A 36 2.37 -7.52 1.98
C LEU A 36 1.57 -7.23 0.72
N ILE A 37 2.06 -6.32 -0.12
CA ILE A 37 1.43 -5.95 -1.39
C ILE A 37 1.75 -7.03 -2.43
N LEU A 38 0.70 -7.64 -2.95
CA LEU A 38 0.76 -8.41 -4.20
C LEU A 38 0.22 -7.54 -5.31
N GLY A 39 1.10 -7.02 -6.16
CA GLY A 39 0.73 -6.05 -7.17
C GLY A 39 1.82 -5.90 -8.24
N PRO A 40 1.58 -5.04 -9.24
CA PRO A 40 2.57 -4.71 -10.26
C PRO A 40 3.79 -4.02 -9.68
N SER A 41 4.92 -4.19 -10.35
CA SER A 41 6.13 -3.37 -10.13
C SER A 41 5.95 -1.93 -10.64
N HIS A 42 6.83 -1.01 -10.26
CA HIS A 42 6.85 0.34 -10.85
C HIS A 42 7.03 0.33 -12.38
N ASN A 43 7.81 -0.61 -12.92
CA ASN A 43 7.99 -0.76 -14.38
C ASN A 43 6.70 -1.18 -15.10
N GLU A 44 5.76 -1.76 -14.38
CA GLU A 44 4.43 -2.12 -14.86
C GLU A 44 3.39 -1.02 -14.54
N GLY A 45 3.83 0.12 -14.01
CA GLY A 45 3.03 1.27 -13.64
C GLY A 45 2.43 1.22 -12.23
N GLY A 46 2.99 0.39 -11.35
CA GLY A 46 2.76 0.42 -9.91
C GLY A 46 1.31 0.28 -9.44
N VAL A 47 1.14 0.52 -8.14
CA VAL A 47 -0.15 0.59 -7.46
C VAL A 47 -0.39 2.05 -7.10
N ASN A 48 -1.36 2.67 -7.75
CA ASN A 48 -1.76 4.02 -7.38
C ASN A 48 -2.47 4.03 -6.03
N VAL A 49 -2.11 5.03 -5.23
CA VAL A 49 -2.61 5.21 -3.86
C VAL A 49 -3.28 6.57 -3.74
N PHE A 50 -4.51 6.58 -3.24
CA PHE A 50 -5.23 7.83 -2.97
C PHE A 50 -5.79 7.86 -1.55
N ARG A 51 -6.24 9.04 -1.12
CA ARG A 51 -6.94 9.26 0.14
C ARG A 51 -8.27 9.93 -0.10
N TRP A 52 -9.16 9.88 0.88
CA TRP A 52 -10.35 10.72 0.91
C TRP A 52 -10.12 11.86 1.90
N GLU A 53 -9.95 13.08 1.38
CA GLU A 53 -9.66 14.29 2.15
C GLU A 53 -10.57 15.43 1.68
N ASN A 54 -11.39 15.99 2.58
CA ASN A 54 -12.26 17.15 2.32
C ASN A 54 -13.11 17.05 1.04
N ASP A 55 -13.76 15.90 0.81
CA ASP A 55 -14.55 15.60 -0.39
C ASP A 55 -13.75 15.53 -1.71
N GLU A 56 -12.44 15.40 -1.59
CA GLU A 56 -11.51 15.23 -2.71
C GLU A 56 -10.69 13.94 -2.54
N PHE A 57 -10.06 13.55 -3.65
CA PHE A 57 -9.40 12.25 -3.79
C PHE A 57 -7.95 12.40 -4.29
N PRO A 58 -7.06 13.03 -3.51
CA PRO A 58 -5.67 13.19 -3.91
C PRO A 58 -4.99 11.84 -4.09
N ILE A 59 -4.26 11.69 -5.19
CA ILE A 59 -3.29 10.61 -5.42
C ILE A 59 -2.03 11.00 -4.65
N VAL A 60 -1.69 10.22 -3.63
CA VAL A 60 -0.68 10.59 -2.63
C VAL A 60 0.62 9.81 -2.78
N ALA A 61 0.58 8.66 -3.46
CA ALA A 61 1.75 7.82 -3.67
C ALA A 61 1.51 6.84 -4.83
N GLU A 62 2.61 6.23 -5.27
CA GLU A 62 2.62 5.00 -6.04
C GLU A 62 3.45 3.98 -5.24
N PHE A 63 2.90 2.80 -5.01
CA PHE A 63 3.59 1.67 -4.37
C PHE A 63 3.91 0.60 -5.41
N GLU A 64 4.76 -0.36 -5.06
CA GLU A 64 5.04 -1.52 -5.89
C GLU A 64 4.74 -2.86 -5.19
N GLY A 65 4.58 -3.90 -6.00
CA GLY A 65 4.54 -5.27 -5.51
C GLY A 65 5.74 -5.59 -4.63
N TRP A 66 5.52 -6.47 -3.64
CA TRP A 66 6.50 -6.92 -2.65
C TRP A 66 6.87 -5.92 -1.57
N GLU A 67 6.32 -4.71 -1.59
CA GLU A 67 6.40 -3.81 -0.46
C GLU A 67 5.45 -4.22 0.68
N TYR A 68 5.79 -3.83 1.90
CA TYR A 68 4.94 -4.08 3.07
C TYR A 68 4.34 -2.78 3.57
N LEU A 69 3.01 -2.71 3.61
CA LEU A 69 2.29 -1.59 4.20
C LEU A 69 2.12 -1.85 5.70
N ALA A 70 2.68 -0.99 6.54
CA ALA A 70 2.41 -0.99 7.97
C ALA A 70 1.05 -0.39 8.28
N ASN A 71 0.38 -0.90 9.32
CA ASN A 71 -0.82 -0.30 9.87
C ASN A 71 -0.46 1.02 10.60
N PRO A 72 -1.43 1.91 10.84
CA PRO A 72 -1.14 3.23 11.38
C PRO A 72 -0.61 3.22 12.82
N PHE A 73 -1.01 2.25 13.64
CA PHE A 73 -0.52 2.13 15.02
C PHE A 73 0.94 1.66 15.06
N PHE A 74 1.28 0.66 14.25
CA PHE A 74 2.66 0.20 14.10
C PHE A 74 3.54 1.32 13.56
N THR A 75 3.04 2.03 12.54
CA THR A 75 3.71 3.20 11.97
C THR A 75 4.00 4.26 13.03
N ALA A 76 3.01 4.62 13.85
CA ALA A 76 3.18 5.64 14.88
C ALA A 76 4.16 5.22 15.98
N GLN A 77 4.14 3.96 16.40
CA GLN A 77 4.94 3.47 17.53
C GLN A 77 6.38 3.12 17.14
N TYR A 78 6.62 2.68 15.90
CA TYR A 78 7.91 2.15 15.42
C TYR A 78 8.55 2.98 14.30
N SER A 79 8.11 4.21 14.06
CA SER A 79 8.55 5.06 12.94
C SER A 79 10.06 5.08 12.72
N GLN A 80 10.85 5.31 13.77
CA GLN A 80 12.33 5.32 13.69
C GLN A 80 12.93 3.97 13.28
N GLN A 81 12.36 2.87 13.76
CA GLN A 81 12.82 1.53 13.42
C GLN A 81 12.41 1.14 12.00
N LEU A 82 11.21 1.54 11.57
CA LEU A 82 10.76 1.37 10.20
C LEU A 82 11.63 2.15 9.22
N GLU A 83 12.00 3.39 9.56
CA GLU A 83 12.95 4.20 8.78
C GLU A 83 14.34 3.54 8.71
N ALA A 84 14.87 3.06 9.84
CA ALA A 84 16.15 2.37 9.89
C ALA A 84 16.16 1.10 9.03
N ILE A 85 15.11 0.29 9.10
CA ILE A 85 14.97 -0.92 8.28
C ILE A 85 14.82 -0.55 6.80
N ASN A 86 14.02 0.46 6.48
CA ASN A 86 13.75 0.87 5.11
C ASN A 86 14.97 1.52 4.43
N SER A 87 15.91 2.05 5.21
CA SER A 87 17.16 2.64 4.70
C SER A 87 18.33 1.66 4.58
N GLU A 88 18.15 0.39 4.97
CA GLU A 88 19.17 -0.65 4.77
C GLU A 88 19.49 -0.92 3.28
N PHE A 89 18.55 -0.59 2.39
CA PHE A 89 18.66 -0.79 0.95
C PHE A 89 18.33 0.51 0.22
N ASP A 90 19.10 0.83 -0.81
CA ASP A 90 18.92 2.03 -1.64
C ASP A 90 17.99 1.82 -2.85
N GLY A 91 17.41 0.62 -2.98
CA GLY A 91 16.49 0.25 -4.07
C GLY A 91 17.16 -0.05 -5.42
N THR A 92 18.50 -0.04 -5.51
CA THR A 92 19.21 -0.26 -6.78
C THR A 92 19.50 -1.72 -7.09
N ALA A 93 19.47 -2.59 -6.07
CA ALA A 93 19.75 -4.01 -6.22
C ALA A 93 18.64 -4.71 -7.02
N PRO A 94 18.97 -5.70 -7.87
CA PRO A 94 17.98 -6.58 -8.47
C PRO A 94 17.15 -7.28 -7.38
N PHE A 95 15.84 -7.34 -7.58
CA PHE A 95 14.95 -8.04 -6.67
C PHE A 95 14.57 -9.40 -7.25
N THR A 96 14.55 -10.42 -6.39
CA THR A 96 14.10 -11.77 -6.74
C THR A 96 12.89 -12.11 -5.88
N GLU A 97 11.78 -12.42 -6.55
CA GLU A 97 10.56 -12.89 -5.90
C GLU A 97 10.83 -14.15 -5.08
N TYR A 98 10.08 -14.31 -4.00
CA TYR A 98 10.29 -15.40 -3.04
C TYR A 98 8.97 -16.04 -2.63
N GLU A 99 9.05 -17.27 -2.12
CA GLU A 99 7.88 -17.95 -1.59
C GLU A 99 7.39 -17.23 -0.33
N ILE A 100 6.12 -16.80 -0.35
CA ILE A 100 5.53 -16.07 0.76
C ILE A 100 5.04 -17.07 1.81
N PRO A 101 5.42 -16.92 3.09
CA PRO A 101 4.88 -17.76 4.15
C PRO A 101 3.36 -17.65 4.25
N SER A 102 2.67 -18.77 4.49
CA SER A 102 1.20 -18.85 4.46
C SER A 102 0.49 -18.03 5.53
N ASN A 103 1.21 -17.62 6.58
CA ASN A 103 0.69 -16.79 7.67
C ASN A 103 0.71 -15.29 7.36
N ILE A 104 1.29 -14.87 6.23
CA ILE A 104 1.40 -13.44 5.88
C ILE A 104 0.07 -12.93 5.35
N GLN A 105 -0.41 -11.82 5.91
CA GLN A 105 -1.55 -11.08 5.37
C GLN A 105 -1.16 -10.40 4.05
N LEU A 106 -1.94 -10.70 3.02
CA LEU A 106 -1.74 -10.21 1.66
C LEU A 106 -2.74 -9.10 1.33
N LEU A 107 -2.27 -8.08 0.61
CA LEU A 107 -3.07 -7.07 -0.06
C LEU A 107 -3.04 -7.35 -1.55
N ASP A 108 -4.08 -8.02 -2.07
CA ASP A 108 -4.12 -8.42 -3.49
C ASP A 108 -4.56 -7.24 -4.38
N LEU A 109 -3.55 -6.52 -4.86
CA LEU A 109 -3.61 -5.37 -5.76
C LEU A 109 -3.26 -5.76 -7.21
N ARG A 110 -3.15 -7.05 -7.53
CA ARG A 110 -2.98 -7.52 -8.92
C ARG A 110 -4.22 -7.14 -9.74
N PRO A 111 -4.05 -6.90 -11.05
CA PRO A 111 -5.18 -6.66 -11.94
C PRO A 111 -6.25 -7.75 -11.81
N ASN A 112 -7.52 -7.37 -11.94
CA ASN A 112 -8.61 -8.34 -11.93
C ASN A 112 -8.57 -9.24 -13.20
N GLN A 113 -9.49 -10.19 -13.31
CA GLN A 113 -9.56 -11.12 -14.46
C GLN A 113 -9.78 -10.42 -15.81
N GLN A 114 -10.25 -9.17 -15.82
CA GLN A 114 -10.44 -8.34 -17.01
C GLN A 114 -9.22 -7.45 -17.30
N GLY A 115 -8.14 -7.57 -16.53
CA GLY A 115 -6.94 -6.75 -16.65
C GLY A 115 -7.08 -5.33 -16.06
N LEU A 116 -8.17 -5.05 -15.33
CA LEU A 116 -8.37 -3.74 -14.70
C LEU A 116 -7.50 -3.62 -13.46
N ARG A 117 -6.76 -2.50 -13.36
CA ARG A 117 -5.87 -2.20 -12.25
C ARG A 117 -6.66 -1.86 -11.00
N LYS A 118 -6.20 -2.39 -9.86
CA LYS A 118 -6.72 -2.02 -8.54
C LYS A 118 -5.98 -0.82 -7.99
N TRP A 119 -6.65 -0.08 -7.12
CA TRP A 119 -6.16 1.10 -6.43
C TRP A 119 -6.18 0.84 -4.93
N LEU A 120 -5.22 1.41 -4.22
CA LEU A 120 -5.18 1.38 -2.77
C LEU A 120 -5.77 2.70 -2.23
N ILE A 121 -6.69 2.60 -1.28
CA ILE A 121 -7.12 3.76 -0.50
C ILE A 121 -6.52 3.68 0.91
N LEU A 122 -5.87 4.77 1.33
CA LEU A 122 -5.35 4.90 2.70
C LEU A 122 -6.32 5.71 3.56
N GLY A 123 -6.33 5.39 4.85
CA GLY A 123 -7.05 6.19 5.85
C GLY A 123 -6.36 7.53 6.14
N LYS A 124 -6.95 8.30 7.07
CA LYS A 124 -6.40 9.60 7.50
C LYS A 124 -5.09 9.48 8.29
N ALA A 125 -4.90 8.37 9.00
CA ALA A 125 -3.71 8.13 9.79
C ALA A 125 -2.54 7.72 8.87
N ALA A 126 -1.33 8.19 9.19
CA ALA A 126 -0.14 7.84 8.45
C ALA A 126 0.13 6.33 8.50
N GLN A 127 0.51 5.76 7.36
CA GLN A 127 0.93 4.37 7.22
C GLN A 127 2.27 4.35 6.50
N TRP A 128 3.23 3.59 7.03
CA TRP A 128 4.56 3.46 6.44
C TRP A 128 4.58 2.38 5.37
N ILE A 129 5.25 2.63 4.26
CA ILE A 129 5.53 1.64 3.23
C ILE A 129 7.00 1.21 3.33
N ILE A 130 7.25 -0.09 3.40
CA ILE A 130 8.59 -0.66 3.50
C ILE A 130 8.95 -1.25 2.14
N ASN A 131 10.08 -0.82 1.58
CA ASN A 131 10.56 -1.23 0.28
C ASN A 131 10.71 -2.76 0.19
N ARG A 132 10.65 -3.30 -1.01
CA ARG A 132 10.65 -4.75 -1.27
C ARG A 132 11.86 -5.51 -0.71
N HIS A 133 13.05 -4.91 -0.69
CA HIS A 133 14.26 -5.58 -0.20
C HIS A 133 14.27 -5.68 1.33
N SER A 134 13.94 -4.58 2.00
CA SER A 134 13.73 -4.56 3.45
C SER A 134 12.59 -5.49 3.85
N THR A 135 11.50 -5.48 3.08
CA THR A 135 10.38 -6.39 3.28
C THR A 135 10.82 -7.85 3.20
N GLN A 136 11.53 -8.25 2.14
CA GLN A 136 12.02 -9.62 1.99
C GLN A 136 12.88 -10.07 3.17
N LYS A 137 13.79 -9.20 3.66
CA LYS A 137 14.68 -9.53 4.78
C LYS A 137 13.95 -9.62 6.12
N HIS A 138 12.92 -8.81 6.33
CA HIS A 138 12.29 -8.60 7.64
C HIS A 138 10.81 -9.01 7.71
N LEU A 139 10.30 -9.73 6.70
CA LEU A 139 8.86 -9.99 6.51
C LEU A 139 8.19 -10.57 7.75
N ASP A 140 8.80 -11.59 8.37
CA ASP A 140 8.22 -12.25 9.54
C ASP A 140 8.07 -11.29 10.73
N TRP A 141 9.09 -10.47 10.99
CA TRP A 141 9.07 -9.49 12.06
C TRP A 141 8.06 -8.38 11.76
N LEU A 142 8.12 -7.80 10.56
CA LEU A 142 7.18 -6.77 10.11
C LEU A 142 5.75 -7.27 10.28
N HIS A 143 5.45 -8.47 9.76
CA HIS A 143 4.12 -9.02 9.80
C HIS A 143 3.64 -9.31 11.22
N LYS A 144 4.44 -10.06 12.01
CA LYS A 144 4.07 -10.43 13.36
C LYS A 144 3.83 -9.20 14.24
N THR A 145 4.77 -8.28 14.30
CA THR A 145 4.67 -7.08 15.15
C THR A 145 3.55 -6.16 14.70
N ASN A 146 3.35 -5.98 13.39
CA ASN A 146 2.23 -5.22 12.86
C ASN A 146 0.88 -5.80 13.33
N GLN A 147 0.68 -7.12 13.24
CA GLN A 147 -0.56 -7.77 13.68
C GLN A 147 -0.77 -7.70 15.20
N GLU A 148 0.30 -7.89 15.98
CA GLU A 148 0.24 -7.79 17.45
C GLU A 148 -0.20 -6.39 17.90
N ILE A 149 0.40 -5.33 17.33
CA ILE A 149 0.04 -3.94 17.64
C ILE A 149 -1.40 -3.64 17.23
N TRP A 150 -1.79 -4.04 16.01
CA TRP A 150 -3.17 -3.86 15.56
C TRP A 150 -4.18 -4.51 16.51
N GLY A 151 -3.93 -5.77 16.90
CA GLY A 151 -4.77 -6.51 17.83
C GLY A 151 -4.88 -5.84 19.20
N SER A 152 -3.78 -5.28 19.72
CA SER A 152 -3.79 -4.58 21.01
C SER A 152 -4.59 -3.28 21.00
N MET A 153 -4.61 -2.56 19.87
CA MET A 153 -5.26 -1.24 19.76
C MET A 153 -6.74 -1.32 19.40
N VAL A 154 -7.15 -2.36 18.65
CA VAL A 154 -8.54 -2.52 18.17
C VAL A 154 -9.29 -3.61 18.96
N GLY A 155 -8.58 -4.45 19.70
CA GLY A 155 -9.12 -5.54 20.51
C GLY A 155 -9.40 -5.21 21.99
N SER A 156 -9.66 -3.95 22.32
CA SER A 156 -10.07 -3.49 23.68
C SER A 156 -11.56 -3.20 23.74
#